data_AF-A0A9X9F6M2-F1
#
_entry.id   AF-A0A9X9F6M2-F1
#
_cell.length_a   1.000
_cell.length_b   1.000
_cell.length_c   1.000
_cell.angle_alpha   90.00
_cell.angle_beta   90.00
_cell.angle_gamma   90.00
#
_symmetry.space_group_name_H-M   'P 1'
#
loop_
_entity.id
_entity.type
_entity.pdbx_description
1 polymer ?
#
loop_
_entity_poly.entity_id
_entity_poly.type
_entity_poly.pdbx_seq_one_letter_code
_entity_poly.pdbx_strand_id
1 'polypeptide(L)'
;TGAKVKIHQFQNEIDELLVTKTYNDIVAEELELLGEDVNRKERVGIGSTDAGNVSQVVPTIHPYIKIGPDDLIAHTNEFREAARSELGDKALITSAKALANTAYRLITEEGLLEKVKEEFREAQKNQG
;
A
#
# COMPACT_ATOMS: atom_id res chain seq x y z
N THR A 1 -1.98 -48.31 11.00
CA THR A 1 -1.51 -47.62 9.78
C THR A 1 -2.61 -47.74 8.73
N GLY A 2 -2.93 -46.69 7.95
CA GLY A 2 -4.06 -46.76 6.99
C GLY A 2 -4.73 -45.44 6.60
N ALA A 3 -4.37 -44.30 7.20
CA ALA A 3 -4.89 -43.01 6.76
C ALA A 3 -4.09 -42.47 5.57
N LYS A 4 -4.79 -41.90 4.57
CA LYS A 4 -4.20 -41.07 3.50
C LYS A 4 -4.52 -39.61 3.79
N VAL A 5 -3.51 -38.74 3.69
CA VAL A 5 -3.67 -37.29 3.74
C VAL A 5 -3.50 -36.72 2.33
N LYS A 6 -4.28 -35.70 1.99
CA LYS A 6 -4.13 -34.95 0.74
C LYS A 6 -4.08 -33.47 1.07
N ILE A 7 -2.89 -32.90 0.93
CA ILE A 7 -2.67 -31.46 1.08
C ILE A 7 -2.71 -30.86 -0.31
N HIS A 8 -3.47 -29.79 -0.48
CA HIS A 8 -3.49 -28.98 -1.68
C HIS A 8 -3.65 -27.52 -1.27
N GLN A 9 -2.95 -26.62 -1.95
CA GLN A 9 -3.20 -25.20 -1.79
C GLN A 9 -4.53 -24.86 -2.47
N PHE A 10 -5.43 -24.21 -1.73
CA PHE A 10 -6.76 -23.83 -2.24
C PHE A 10 -6.72 -22.50 -3.00
N GLN A 11 -5.65 -21.72 -2.84
CA GLN A 11 -5.40 -20.44 -3.48
C GLN A 11 -3.90 -20.28 -3.79
N ASN A 12 -3.55 -19.29 -4.60
CA ASN A 12 -2.15 -18.91 -4.84
C ASN A 12 -1.49 -18.39 -3.57
N GLU A 13 -0.16 -18.48 -3.54
CA GLU A 13 0.66 -17.93 -2.47
C GLU A 13 0.63 -16.40 -2.48
N ILE A 14 0.68 -15.80 -1.29
CA ILE A 14 0.73 -14.36 -1.09
C ILE A 14 2.17 -14.00 -0.76
N ASP A 15 2.82 -13.26 -1.65
CA ASP A 15 4.19 -12.78 -1.46
C ASP A 15 4.24 -11.57 -0.50
N GLU A 16 5.40 -11.28 0.05
CA GLU A 16 5.64 -10.05 0.79
C GLU A 16 5.57 -8.81 -0.12
N LEU A 17 5.35 -7.64 0.50
CA LEU A 17 5.38 -6.37 -0.21
C LEU A 17 6.82 -5.89 -0.41
N LEU A 18 7.24 -5.75 -1.67
CA LEU A 18 8.51 -5.14 -2.04
C LEU A 18 8.37 -3.61 -2.06
N VAL A 19 8.95 -2.96 -1.05
CA VAL A 19 8.80 -1.51 -0.83
C VAL A 19 9.70 -0.72 -1.79
N THR A 20 9.12 0.27 -2.47
CA THR A 20 9.86 1.29 -3.23
C THR A 20 9.73 2.63 -2.49
N LYS A 21 10.78 3.06 -1.79
CA LYS A 21 10.71 4.19 -0.86
C LYS A 21 10.40 5.50 -1.57
N THR A 22 11.02 5.77 -2.73
CA THR A 22 10.73 6.98 -3.52
C THR A 22 9.25 7.03 -3.90
N TYR A 23 8.63 5.89 -4.24
CA TYR A 23 7.23 5.87 -4.62
C TYR A 23 6.32 6.18 -3.42
N ASN A 24 6.62 5.61 -2.25
CA ASN A 24 5.92 5.93 -1.01
C ASN A 24 6.08 7.41 -0.61
N ASP A 25 7.28 7.98 -0.79
CA ASP A 25 7.56 9.38 -0.45
C ASP A 25 6.75 10.35 -1.32
N ILE A 26 6.59 10.08 -2.62
CA ILE A 26 5.75 10.90 -3.51
C ILE A 26 4.30 10.90 -3.02
N VAL A 27 3.76 9.72 -2.68
CA VAL A 27 2.38 9.61 -2.19
C VAL A 27 2.22 10.31 -0.84
N ALA A 28 3.21 10.19 0.05
CA ALA A 28 3.21 10.87 1.34
C ALA A 28 3.21 12.39 1.16
N GLU A 29 4.03 12.93 0.26
CA GLU A 29 4.04 14.36 -0.08
C GLU A 29 2.67 14.82 -0.59
N GLU A 30 2.03 14.05 -1.48
CA GLU A 30 0.70 14.41 -1.99
C GLU A 30 -0.39 14.38 -0.91
N LEU A 31 -0.33 13.41 0.02
CA LEU A 31 -1.24 13.36 1.16
C LEU A 31 -1.02 14.54 2.12
N GLU A 32 0.24 14.90 2.40
CA GLU A 32 0.59 16.07 3.22
C GLU A 32 0.11 17.38 2.59
N LEU A 33 0.25 17.54 1.27
CA LEU A 33 -0.26 18.70 0.53
C LEU A 33 -1.80 18.79 0.57
N LEU A 34 -2.49 17.65 0.73
CA LEU A 34 -3.93 17.58 0.91
C LEU A 34 -4.37 17.74 2.38
N GLY A 35 -3.41 17.93 3.30
CA GLY A 35 -3.66 18.26 4.70
C GLY A 35 -3.67 17.05 5.65
N GLU A 36 -3.21 15.87 5.21
CA GLU A 36 -3.03 14.71 6.08
C GLU A 36 -1.70 14.82 6.86
N ASP A 37 -1.67 14.30 8.08
CA ASP A 37 -0.43 14.13 8.87
C ASP A 37 0.10 12.70 8.65
N VAL A 38 1.12 12.57 7.79
CA VAL A 38 1.60 11.26 7.33
C VAL A 38 2.70 10.72 8.25
N ASN A 39 2.42 9.60 8.91
CA ASN A 39 3.44 8.85 9.63
C ASN A 39 4.33 8.08 8.66
N ARG A 40 5.52 8.63 8.37
CA ARG A 40 6.51 8.06 7.44
C ARG A 40 7.40 6.95 8.03
N LYS A 41 7.15 6.50 9.26
CA LYS A 41 7.95 5.44 9.88
C LYS A 41 7.70 4.11 9.17
N GLU A 42 8.76 3.44 8.77
CA GLU A 42 8.68 2.05 8.30
C GLU A 42 8.14 1.16 9.43
N ARG A 43 7.05 0.45 9.13
CA ARG A 43 6.55 -0.63 9.97
C ARG A 43 6.71 -1.92 9.19
N VAL A 44 7.22 -2.95 9.85
CA VAL A 44 7.04 -4.31 9.37
C VAL A 44 5.54 -4.59 9.45
N GLY A 45 4.88 -4.57 8.30
CA GLY A 45 3.45 -4.82 8.21
C GLY A 45 3.14 -6.26 8.63
N ILE A 46 2.10 -6.44 9.44
CA ILE A 46 1.47 -7.75 9.68
C ILE A 46 0.40 -8.08 8.63
N GLY A 47 0.30 -7.26 7.57
CA GLY A 47 -0.71 -7.40 6.53
C GLY A 47 -0.35 -8.52 5.56
N SER A 48 -1.32 -9.39 5.25
CA SER A 48 -1.24 -10.34 4.15
C SER A 48 -2.15 -9.83 3.04
N THR A 49 -1.55 -9.44 1.92
CA THR A 49 -2.26 -8.87 0.76
C THR A 49 -1.61 -9.33 -0.53
N ASP A 50 -2.43 -9.64 -1.52
CA ASP A 50 -2.02 -9.98 -2.88
C ASP A 50 -1.36 -8.81 -3.64
N ALA A 51 -1.45 -7.58 -3.11
CA ALA A 51 -0.61 -6.47 -3.55
C ALA A 51 0.88 -6.77 -3.40
N GLY A 52 1.26 -7.67 -2.47
CA GLY A 52 2.60 -8.22 -2.37
C GLY A 52 3.05 -8.89 -3.67
N ASN A 53 2.22 -9.75 -4.25
CA ASN A 53 2.52 -10.40 -5.54
C ASN A 53 2.67 -9.37 -6.68
N VAL A 54 1.83 -8.33 -6.72
CA VAL A 54 1.96 -7.25 -7.72
C VAL A 54 3.27 -6.49 -7.54
N SER A 55 3.66 -6.23 -6.29
CA SER A 55 4.93 -5.59 -5.96
C SER A 55 6.15 -6.40 -6.36
N GLN A 56 6.02 -7.71 -6.63
CA GLN A 56 7.13 -8.49 -7.18
C GLN A 56 7.38 -8.19 -8.67
N VAL A 57 6.41 -7.57 -9.38
CA VAL A 57 6.47 -7.34 -10.83
C VAL A 57 6.63 -5.85 -11.19
N VAL A 58 5.95 -4.97 -10.46
CA VAL A 58 5.96 -3.52 -10.71
C VAL A 58 6.02 -2.72 -9.41
N PRO A 59 6.57 -1.48 -9.43
CA PRO A 59 6.51 -0.59 -8.28
C PRO A 59 5.06 -0.44 -7.79
N THR A 60 4.84 -0.72 -6.50
CA THR A 60 3.49 -0.79 -5.90
C THR A 60 3.49 -0.06 -4.57
N ILE A 61 2.41 0.65 -4.27
CA ILE A 61 2.16 1.30 -2.98
C ILE A 61 1.01 0.59 -2.26
N HIS A 62 1.07 0.55 -0.94
CA HIS A 62 -0.04 0.06 -0.10
C HIS A 62 -0.15 0.90 1.20
N PRO A 63 -0.45 2.22 1.09
CA PRO A 63 -0.57 3.10 2.24
C PRO A 63 -1.91 2.93 2.96
N TYR A 64 -1.99 3.44 4.19
CA TYR A 64 -3.24 3.59 4.94
C TYR A 64 -3.66 5.05 4.99
N ILE A 65 -4.97 5.31 4.99
CA ILE A 65 -5.54 6.62 5.29
C ILE A 65 -6.47 6.53 6.50
N LYS A 66 -6.47 7.57 7.34
CA LYS A 66 -7.20 7.58 8.60
C LYS A 66 -8.69 7.79 8.35
N ILE A 67 -9.51 6.85 8.80
CA ILE A 67 -10.98 6.91 8.71
C ILE A 67 -11.68 7.00 10.07
N GLY A 68 -10.92 7.07 11.16
CA GLY A 68 -11.43 7.07 12.53
C GLY A 68 -10.34 7.28 13.58
N PRO A 69 -10.59 6.97 14.86
CA PRO A 69 -9.64 7.17 15.95
C PRO A 69 -8.38 6.29 15.82
N ASP A 70 -7.32 6.59 16.58
CA ASP A 70 -6.03 5.88 16.49
C ASP A 70 -6.09 4.42 16.98
N ASP A 71 -7.07 4.10 17.82
CA ASP A 71 -7.34 2.77 18.36
C ASP A 71 -8.36 1.98 17.51
N LEU A 72 -8.69 2.47 16.30
CA LEU A 72 -9.56 1.76 15.38
C LEU A 72 -8.87 0.51 14.83
N ILE A 73 -9.46 -0.66 15.09
CA ILE A 73 -8.91 -1.97 14.69
C ILE A 73 -9.63 -2.48 13.45
N ALA A 74 -8.90 -2.95 12.45
CA ALA A 74 -9.48 -3.57 11.25
C ALA A 74 -10.28 -4.85 11.57
N HIS A 75 -11.22 -5.21 10.70
CA HIS A 75 -12.07 -6.41 10.82
C HIS A 75 -13.04 -6.41 12.02
N THR A 76 -13.43 -5.23 12.51
CA THR A 76 -14.45 -5.09 13.56
C THR A 76 -15.70 -4.37 13.03
N ASN A 77 -16.78 -4.38 13.81
CA ASN A 77 -17.99 -3.62 13.48
C ASN A 77 -17.72 -2.12 13.48
N GLU A 78 -16.86 -1.65 14.38
CA GLU A 78 -16.46 -0.25 14.50
C GLU A 78 -15.72 0.22 13.24
N PHE A 79 -14.85 -0.63 12.67
CA PHE A 79 -14.20 -0.33 11.40
C PHE A 79 -15.19 -0.24 10.25
N ARG A 80 -16.19 -1.14 10.22
CA ARG A 80 -17.29 -1.05 9.23
C ARG A 80 -18.02 0.29 9.34
N GLU A 81 -18.38 0.71 10.55
CA GLU A 81 -19.08 2.00 10.75
C GLU A 81 -18.19 3.19 10.36
N ALA A 82 -16.89 3.15 10.68
CA ALA A 82 -15.94 4.18 10.27
C ALA A 82 -15.81 4.28 8.74
N ALA A 83 -15.77 3.14 8.04
CA ALA A 83 -15.63 3.09 6.58
C ALA A 83 -16.85 3.66 5.82
N ARG A 84 -18.04 3.73 6.44
CA ARG A 84 -19.26 4.34 5.89
C ARG A 84 -19.58 5.72 6.47
N SER A 85 -18.63 6.32 7.19
CA SER A 85 -18.81 7.63 7.83
C SER A 85 -18.41 8.77 6.91
N GLU A 86 -18.81 10.00 7.24
CA GLU A 86 -18.36 11.21 6.52
C GLU A 86 -16.83 11.36 6.51
N LEU A 87 -16.14 10.92 7.58
CA LEU A 87 -14.68 10.89 7.61
C LEU A 87 -14.11 9.85 6.64
N GLY A 88 -14.74 8.68 6.54
CA GLY A 88 -14.42 7.67 5.53
C GLY A 88 -14.58 8.20 4.10
N ASP A 89 -15.69 8.90 3.82
CA ASP A 89 -15.94 9.54 2.52
C ASP A 89 -14.90 10.62 2.21
N LYS A 90 -14.55 11.45 3.21
CA LYS A 90 -13.49 12.46 3.06
C LYS A 90 -12.15 11.80 2.75
N ALA A 91 -11.80 10.75 3.48
CA ALA A 91 -10.56 9.99 3.26
C ALA A 91 -10.53 9.40 1.85
N LEU A 92 -11.64 8.83 1.36
CA LEU A 92 -11.74 8.31 -0.01
C LEU A 92 -11.41 9.40 -1.04
N ILE A 93 -12.00 10.59 -0.91
CA ILE A 93 -11.74 11.70 -1.84
C ILE A 93 -10.30 12.21 -1.73
N THR A 94 -9.75 12.30 -0.52
CA THR A 94 -8.34 12.67 -0.31
C THR A 94 -7.40 11.66 -0.96
N SER A 95 -7.59 10.36 -0.73
CA SER A 95 -6.78 9.30 -1.35
C SER A 95 -6.88 9.32 -2.87
N ALA A 96 -8.08 9.51 -3.43
CA ALA A 96 -8.25 9.59 -4.88
C ALA A 96 -7.46 10.77 -5.50
N LYS A 97 -7.47 11.94 -4.85
CA LYS A 97 -6.67 13.09 -5.28
C LYS A 97 -5.17 12.83 -5.14
N ALA A 98 -4.72 12.24 -4.03
CA ALA A 98 -3.32 11.93 -3.83
C ALA A 98 -2.80 10.96 -4.90
N LEU A 99 -3.57 9.93 -5.25
CA LEU A 99 -3.22 8.99 -6.31
C LEU A 99 -3.19 9.66 -7.68
N ALA A 100 -4.17 10.51 -7.99
CA ALA A 100 -4.22 11.24 -9.26
C ALA A 100 -3.04 12.20 -9.42
N ASN A 101 -2.71 12.97 -8.38
CA ASN A 101 -1.56 13.86 -8.39
C ASN A 101 -0.24 13.08 -8.46
N THR A 102 -0.13 11.97 -7.73
CA THR A 102 1.04 11.08 -7.81
C THR A 102 1.27 10.61 -9.24
N ALA A 103 0.22 10.11 -9.90
CA ALA A 103 0.29 9.69 -11.30
C ALA A 103 0.65 10.85 -12.22
N TYR A 104 0.07 12.04 -12.01
CA TYR A 104 0.39 13.25 -12.75
C TYR A 104 1.89 13.58 -12.64
N ARG A 105 2.45 13.63 -11.42
CA ARG A 105 3.87 13.88 -11.18
C ARG A 105 4.76 12.85 -11.86
N LEU A 106 4.44 11.56 -11.75
CA LEU A 106 5.20 10.51 -12.44
C LEU A 106 5.22 10.68 -13.96
N ILE A 107 4.18 11.25 -14.55
CA ILE A 107 4.07 11.49 -16.00
C ILE A 107 4.77 12.80 -16.40
N THR A 108 4.66 13.85 -15.59
CA THR A 108 5.09 15.21 -15.99
C THR A 108 6.45 15.64 -15.45
N GLU A 109 6.90 15.07 -14.33
CA GLU A 109 8.22 15.37 -13.77
C GLU A 109 9.28 14.49 -14.43
N GLU A 110 10.21 15.14 -15.12
CA GLU A 110 11.28 14.45 -15.84
C GLU A 110 12.12 13.59 -14.89
N GLY A 111 12.29 12.32 -15.25
CA GLY A 111 13.12 11.36 -14.50
C GLY A 111 12.48 10.76 -13.24
N LEU A 112 11.33 11.25 -12.75
CA LEU A 112 10.74 10.76 -11.50
C LEU A 112 10.30 9.29 -11.61
N LEU A 113 9.62 8.94 -12.71
CA LEU A 113 9.21 7.55 -12.96
C LEU A 113 10.42 6.62 -13.15
N GLU A 114 11.48 7.08 -13.81
CA GLU A 114 12.68 6.25 -14.00
C GLU A 114 13.40 6.03 -12.67
N LYS A 115 13.49 7.04 -11.80
CA LYS A 115 14.01 6.88 -10.44
C LYS A 115 13.23 5.83 -9.65
N VAL A 116 11.89 5.85 -9.71
CA VAL A 116 11.04 4.84 -9.06
C VAL A 116 11.31 3.43 -9.62
N LYS A 117 11.42 3.30 -10.94
CA LYS A 117 11.74 2.00 -11.58
C LYS A 117 13.14 1.51 -11.25
N GLU A 118 14.12 2.40 -11.17
CA GLU A 118 15.51 2.06 -10.84
C GLU A 118 15.61 1.54 -9.41
N GLU A 119 15.05 2.27 -8.44
CA GLU A 119 15.01 1.83 -7.04
C GLU A 119 14.28 0.48 -6.90
N PHE A 120 13.17 0.30 -7.63
CA PHE A 120 12.46 -0.97 -7.66
C PHE A 120 13.32 -2.14 -8.16
N ARG A 121 14.05 -1.94 -9.27
CA ARG A 121 14.98 -2.96 -9.81
C ARG A 121 16.11 -3.28 -8.84
N GLU A 122 16.57 -2.31 -8.05
CA GLU A 122 17.56 -2.54 -7.00
C GLU A 122 16.96 -3.35 -5.85
N ALA A 123 15.75 -3.02 -5.42
CA ALA A 123 15.03 -3.77 -4.38
C ALA A 123 14.82 -5.24 -4.78
N GLN A 124 14.44 -5.51 -6.04
CA GLN A 124 14.29 -6.88 -6.56
C GLN A 124 15.60 -7.69 -6.53
N LYS A 125 16.76 -7.04 -6.77
CA LYS A 125 18.07 -7.72 -6.71
C LYS A 125 18.46 -8.11 -5.28
N ASN A 126 17.99 -7.33 -4.29
CA ASN A 126 18.33 -7.52 -2.89
C ASN A 126 17.42 -8.54 -2.16
N GLN A 127 16.40 -9.08 -2.84
CA GLN A 127 15.57 -10.19 -2.33
C GLN A 127 16.27 -11.57 -2.43
N GLY A 128 17.43 -11.66 -3.10
CA GLY A 128 18.19 -12.89 -3.30
C GLY A 128 19.24 -13.18 -2.24
#